data_AF-A0A2I7KBE5-F1
#
_entry.id   AF-A0A2I7KBE5-F1
#
_cell.length_a   1.000
_cell.length_b   1.000
_cell.length_c   1.000
_cell.angle_alpha   90.00
_cell.angle_beta   90.00
_cell.angle_gamma   90.00
#
_symmetry.space_group_name_H-M   'P 1'
#
loop_
_entity.id
_entity.type
_entity.pdbx_description
1 polymer ?
#
loop_
_entity_poly.entity_id
_entity_poly.type
_entity_poly.pdbx_seq_one_letter_code
_entity_poly.pdbx_strand_id
1 'polypeptide(L)'
;MNVFPICEVKMLSECEVGQLVRTLRTGYASNFSIVCEVPSAKKRGLIWFSDDHAEFSMFDDSETVSVLAYDGTLNWELDQTGPFEPPVKEIFNKPGCLIISQSGQYLNLQRAHAQLDAPAQFSIEEGTVHPYQERLQDVAIFGAWRLFLEDADRPIEHRIEIAAFCVKVGD
;
A
#
# COMPACT_ATOMS: atom_id res chain seq x y z
N MET A 1 -19.30 -23.98 7.60
CA MET A 1 -18.53 -23.01 8.41
C MET A 1 -17.51 -22.42 7.47
N ASN A 2 -17.63 -21.13 7.16
CA ASN A 2 -16.69 -20.43 6.29
C ASN A 2 -15.78 -19.60 7.20
N VAL A 3 -14.46 -19.75 7.06
CA VAL A 3 -13.48 -18.94 7.77
C VAL A 3 -13.07 -17.83 6.81
N PHE A 4 -13.43 -16.59 7.15
CA PHE A 4 -13.04 -15.39 6.41
C PHE A 4 -11.94 -14.65 7.21
N PRO A 5 -10.87 -14.17 6.55
CA PRO A 5 -10.61 -14.24 5.12
C PRO A 5 -10.12 -15.62 4.68
N ILE A 6 -10.49 -16.02 3.46
CA ILE A 6 -9.90 -17.21 2.83
C ILE A 6 -8.45 -16.87 2.50
N CYS A 7 -7.53 -17.76 2.85
CA CYS A 7 -6.12 -17.57 2.59
C CYS A 7 -5.40 -18.88 2.32
N GLU A 8 -4.31 -18.79 1.56
CA GLU A 8 -3.46 -19.92 1.20
C GLU A 8 -1.98 -19.54 1.21
N VAL A 9 -1.11 -20.54 1.36
CA VAL A 9 0.33 -20.32 1.32
C VAL A 9 0.80 -20.37 -0.13
N LYS A 10 1.47 -19.30 -0.57
CA LYS A 10 2.00 -19.11 -1.93
C LYS A 10 3.42 -18.56 -1.87
N MET A 11 4.17 -18.71 -2.96
CA MET A 11 5.34 -17.88 -3.22
C MET A 11 4.91 -16.50 -3.70
N LEU A 12 5.69 -15.46 -3.40
CA LEU A 12 5.38 -14.10 -3.80
C LEU A 12 5.28 -13.94 -5.33
N SER A 13 6.02 -14.74 -6.09
CA SER A 13 5.90 -14.80 -7.55
C SER A 13 4.54 -15.28 -8.07
N GLU A 14 3.81 -16.06 -7.27
CA GLU A 14 2.50 -16.63 -7.61
C GLU A 14 1.32 -15.72 -7.22
N CYS A 15 1.61 -14.62 -6.51
CA CYS A 15 0.59 -13.69 -6.04
C CYS A 15 0.23 -12.65 -7.11
N GLU A 16 -1.03 -12.23 -7.11
CA GLU A 16 -1.52 -11.17 -8.00
C GLU A 16 -1.07 -9.79 -7.51
N VAL A 17 -0.90 -8.86 -8.44
CA VAL A 17 -0.66 -7.46 -8.11
C VAL A 17 -1.90 -6.87 -7.44
N GLY A 18 -1.70 -6.13 -6.33
CA GLY A 18 -2.79 -5.64 -5.50
C GLY A 18 -3.30 -6.65 -4.48
N GLN A 19 -2.82 -7.91 -4.50
CA GLN A 19 -3.25 -8.91 -3.53
C GLN A 19 -2.73 -8.61 -2.13
N LEU A 20 -3.59 -8.83 -1.12
CA LEU A 20 -3.18 -8.78 0.28
C LEU A 20 -2.41 -10.05 0.66
N VAL A 21 -1.27 -9.87 1.32
CA VAL A 21 -0.43 -10.97 1.80
C VAL A 21 0.12 -10.68 3.20
N ARG A 22 0.62 -11.73 3.86
CA ARG A 22 1.43 -11.61 5.09
C ARG A 22 2.67 -12.49 4.95
N THR A 23 3.85 -11.91 5.14
CA THR A 23 5.10 -12.66 5.02
C THR A 23 5.22 -13.70 6.14
N LEU A 24 5.60 -14.93 5.78
CA LEU A 24 5.73 -16.05 6.73
C LEU A 24 7.14 -16.19 7.33
N ARG A 25 8.02 -15.22 7.10
CA ARG A 25 9.42 -15.29 7.52
C ARG A 25 9.56 -14.97 9.01
N THR A 26 10.31 -15.83 9.72
CA THR A 26 10.66 -15.61 11.13
C THR A 26 11.50 -14.33 11.29
N GLY A 27 11.09 -13.44 12.20
CA GLY A 27 11.84 -12.21 12.54
C GLY A 27 11.44 -10.94 11.77
N TYR A 28 10.60 -11.04 10.75
CA TYR A 28 9.91 -9.86 10.20
C TYR A 28 8.63 -9.61 10.99
N ALA A 29 8.36 -8.34 11.32
CA ALA A 29 7.05 -7.96 11.82
C ALA A 29 6.02 -8.49 10.84
N SER A 30 5.07 -9.27 11.36
CA SER A 30 4.12 -10.04 10.58
C SER A 30 3.01 -9.15 10.03
N ASN A 31 3.41 -8.07 9.36
CA ASN A 31 2.56 -7.02 8.89
C ASN A 31 1.82 -7.51 7.64
N PHE A 32 0.61 -7.00 7.48
CA PHE A 32 -0.08 -7.10 6.22
C PHE A 32 0.64 -6.28 5.17
N SER A 33 0.69 -6.80 3.96
CA SER A 33 1.33 -6.14 2.84
C SER A 33 0.52 -6.32 1.56
N ILE A 34 0.63 -5.34 0.67
CA ILE A 34 0.06 -5.38 -0.67
C ILE A 34 1.18 -5.77 -1.64
N VAL A 35 0.91 -6.77 -2.48
CA VAL A 35 1.83 -7.15 -3.55
C VAL A 35 1.84 -6.05 -4.61
N CYS A 36 3.01 -5.57 -4.97
CA CYS A 36 3.18 -4.60 -6.05
C CYS A 36 4.17 -5.08 -7.10
N GLU A 37 4.15 -4.44 -8.27
CA GLU A 37 5.15 -4.65 -9.32
C GLU A 37 5.94 -3.37 -9.59
N VAL A 38 7.24 -3.50 -9.87
CA VAL A 38 8.04 -2.42 -10.45
C VAL A 38 8.30 -2.76 -11.92
N PRO A 39 7.56 -2.18 -12.89
CA PRO A 39 7.59 -2.61 -14.29
C PRO A 39 8.99 -2.53 -14.92
N SER A 40 9.77 -1.51 -14.56
CA SER A 40 11.14 -1.32 -15.09
C SER A 40 12.12 -2.40 -14.65
N ALA A 41 11.87 -3.04 -13.50
CA ALA A 41 12.72 -4.09 -12.94
C ALA A 41 12.13 -5.50 -13.15
N LYS A 42 10.84 -5.62 -13.51
CA LYS A 42 10.07 -6.86 -13.54
C LYS A 42 10.20 -7.65 -12.22
N LYS A 43 10.21 -6.93 -11.10
CA LYS A 43 10.32 -7.48 -9.75
C LYS A 43 9.03 -7.28 -8.99
N ARG A 44 8.73 -8.25 -8.12
CA ARG A 44 7.66 -8.14 -7.12
C ARG A 44 8.18 -7.40 -5.89
N GLY A 45 7.32 -6.57 -5.33
CA GLY A 45 7.55 -5.86 -4.09
C GLY A 45 6.40 -6.08 -3.12
N LEU A 46 6.62 -5.63 -1.89
CA LEU A 46 5.60 -5.56 -0.85
C LEU A 46 5.52 -4.13 -0.35
N ILE A 47 4.29 -3.62 -0.26
CA ILE A 47 3.96 -2.35 0.36
C ILE A 47 3.33 -2.66 1.71
N TRP A 48 3.75 -1.98 2.77
CA TRP A 48 3.11 -2.07 4.08
C TRP A 48 2.90 -0.69 4.68
N PHE A 49 1.98 -0.63 5.64
CA PHE A 49 1.57 0.60 6.29
C PHE A 49 1.90 0.49 7.78
N SER A 50 2.54 1.52 8.33
CA SER A 50 2.57 1.82 9.77
C SER A 50 1.55 2.92 10.08
N ASP A 51 1.42 3.30 11.34
CA ASP A 51 0.48 4.34 11.80
C ASP A 51 0.66 5.69 11.07
N ASP A 52 1.86 5.97 10.57
CA ASP A 52 2.31 7.25 10.01
C ASP A 52 3.02 7.15 8.66
N HIS A 53 3.35 5.95 8.17
CA HIS A 53 4.14 5.76 6.96
C HIS A 53 3.57 4.67 6.04
N ALA A 54 3.73 4.89 4.74
CA ALA A 54 3.55 3.89 3.70
C ALA A 54 4.92 3.56 3.12
N GLU A 55 5.38 2.33 3.32
CA GLU A 55 6.70 1.87 2.95
C GLU A 55 6.63 0.75 1.91
N PHE A 56 7.72 0.55 1.16
CA PHE A 56 7.83 -0.62 0.30
C PHE A 56 9.25 -1.18 0.21
N SER A 57 9.31 -2.47 -0.07
CA SER A 57 10.56 -3.17 -0.41
C SER A 57 10.39 -4.00 -1.68
N MET A 58 11.48 -4.17 -2.41
CA MET A 58 11.55 -5.01 -3.60
C MET A 58 12.29 -6.30 -3.26
N PHE A 59 11.82 -7.41 -3.80
CA PHE A 59 12.45 -8.70 -3.60
C PHE A 59 13.16 -9.12 -4.90
N ASP A 60 14.45 -9.38 -4.79
CA ASP A 60 15.27 -9.82 -5.93
C ASP A 60 14.90 -11.23 -6.39
N ASP A 61 14.45 -12.07 -5.45
CA ASP A 61 14.03 -13.43 -5.69
C ASP A 61 12.68 -13.68 -5.00
N SER A 62 11.59 -13.37 -5.71
CA SER A 62 10.22 -13.58 -5.23
C SER A 62 9.80 -15.04 -5.18
N GLU A 63 10.56 -15.97 -5.78
CA GLU A 63 10.26 -17.41 -5.74
C GLU A 63 10.65 -18.04 -4.40
N THR A 64 11.52 -17.39 -3.63
CA THR A 64 11.97 -17.87 -2.31
C THR A 64 11.19 -17.24 -1.15
N VAL A 65 10.27 -16.31 -1.42
CA VAL A 65 9.51 -15.59 -0.40
C VAL A 65 8.13 -16.21 -0.25
N SER A 66 7.97 -17.04 0.78
CA SER A 66 6.66 -17.60 1.13
C SER A 66 5.80 -16.60 1.89
N VAL A 67 4.54 -16.48 1.47
CA VAL A 67 3.54 -15.59 2.05
C VAL A 67 2.23 -16.34 2.29
N LEU A 68 1.46 -15.84 3.24
CA LEU A 68 0.05 -16.17 3.36
C LEU A 68 -0.73 -15.16 2.50
N ALA A 69 -1.25 -15.61 1.37
CA ALA A 69 -2.01 -14.81 0.43
C ALA A 69 -3.50 -14.88 0.74
N TYR A 70 -4.15 -13.73 0.79
CA TYR A 70 -5.57 -13.62 1.12
C TYR A 70 -6.39 -13.43 -0.15
N ASP A 71 -7.54 -14.08 -0.20
CA ASP A 71 -8.57 -13.82 -1.20
C ASP A 71 -9.46 -12.68 -0.72
N GLY A 72 -9.93 -11.89 -1.68
CA GLY A 72 -10.79 -10.74 -1.45
C GLY A 72 -10.33 -9.52 -2.22
N THR A 73 -11.13 -8.46 -2.14
CA THR A 73 -10.83 -7.17 -2.76
C THR A 73 -10.38 -6.17 -1.71
N LEU A 74 -9.34 -5.40 -2.02
CA LEU A 74 -8.92 -4.29 -1.18
C LEU A 74 -9.79 -3.06 -1.44
N ASN A 75 -10.39 -2.53 -0.38
CA ASN A 75 -11.16 -1.30 -0.41
C ASN A 75 -10.42 -0.21 0.38
N TRP A 76 -10.15 0.91 -0.29
CA TRP A 76 -9.45 2.07 0.25
C TRP A 76 -10.47 3.13 0.65
N GLU A 77 -10.59 3.38 1.95
CA GLU A 77 -11.42 4.44 2.49
C GLU A 77 -10.55 5.59 2.99
N LEU A 78 -10.93 6.81 2.59
CA LEU A 78 -10.26 8.04 2.98
C LEU A 78 -11.23 8.93 3.76
N ASP A 79 -10.88 9.25 5.00
CA ASP A 79 -11.59 10.25 5.79
C ASP A 79 -11.11 11.66 5.42
N GLN A 80 -11.87 12.31 4.53
CA GLN A 80 -11.69 13.70 4.12
C GLN A 80 -12.35 14.71 5.08
N THR A 81 -12.75 14.30 6.28
CA THR A 81 -13.28 15.20 7.32
C THR A 81 -12.35 15.29 8.54
N GLY A 82 -11.30 14.47 8.55
CA GLY A 82 -10.26 14.48 9.57
C GLY A 82 -9.46 15.80 9.61
N PRO A 83 -8.56 15.97 10.59
CA PRO A 83 -7.77 17.19 10.70
C PRO A 83 -6.89 17.37 9.46
N PHE A 84 -7.24 18.33 8.61
CA PHE A 84 -6.35 18.83 7.58
C PHE A 84 -5.40 19.83 8.21
N GLU A 85 -4.11 19.53 8.22
CA GLU A 85 -3.10 20.48 8.63
C GLU A 85 -2.95 21.61 7.58
N PRO A 86 -2.55 22.83 7.99
CA PRO A 86 -2.41 23.96 7.07
C PRO A 86 -1.40 23.67 5.94
N PRO A 87 -1.53 24.32 4.77
CA PRO A 87 -0.73 24.02 3.59
C PRO A 87 0.76 24.27 3.83
N VAL A 88 1.54 23.19 3.88
CA VAL A 88 3.01 23.18 3.85
C VAL A 88 3.48 22.96 2.42
N LYS A 89 4.53 23.67 1.99
CA LYS A 89 5.05 23.62 0.61
C LYS A 89 5.54 22.24 0.17
N GLU A 90 5.92 21.39 1.12
CA GLU A 90 6.49 20.06 0.89
C GLU A 90 5.43 18.94 0.93
N ILE A 91 4.16 19.29 1.03
CA ILE A 91 3.05 18.35 1.23
C ILE A 91 2.95 17.26 0.15
N PHE A 92 3.21 17.61 -1.12
CA PHE A 92 3.13 16.69 -2.26
C PHE A 92 4.16 15.56 -2.22
N ASN A 93 5.20 15.64 -1.38
CA ASN A 93 6.25 14.62 -1.29
C ASN A 93 6.12 13.71 -0.04
N LYS A 94 5.15 13.97 0.85
CA LYS A 94 5.01 13.23 2.10
C LYS A 94 4.59 11.77 1.82
N PRO A 95 5.25 10.76 2.41
CA PRO A 95 4.79 9.37 2.38
C PRO A 95 3.35 9.26 2.90
N GLY A 96 2.54 8.42 2.27
CA GLY A 96 1.12 8.23 2.59
C GLY A 96 0.17 9.29 1.99
N CYS A 97 0.69 10.35 1.36
CA CYS A 97 -0.15 11.30 0.62
C CYS A 97 -0.77 10.64 -0.62
N LEU A 98 -2.09 10.81 -0.82
CA LEU A 98 -2.75 10.46 -2.08
C LEU A 98 -2.73 11.64 -3.04
N ILE A 99 -2.31 11.38 -4.26
CA ILE A 99 -2.39 12.29 -5.38
C ILE A 99 -3.46 11.77 -6.36
N ILE A 100 -4.47 12.58 -6.60
CA ILE A 100 -5.47 12.36 -7.64
C ILE A 100 -5.08 13.19 -8.85
N SER A 101 -4.76 12.52 -9.94
CA SER A 101 -4.47 13.14 -11.24
C SER A 101 -5.46 12.68 -12.30
N GLN A 102 -5.35 13.22 -13.51
CA GLN A 102 -6.10 12.72 -14.67
C GLN A 102 -5.71 11.30 -15.08
N SER A 103 -4.51 10.85 -14.71
CA SER A 103 -3.97 9.54 -15.08
C SER A 103 -4.21 8.46 -14.02
N GLY A 104 -4.86 8.79 -12.90
CA GLY A 104 -5.21 7.83 -11.85
C GLY A 104 -4.88 8.33 -10.44
N GLN A 105 -4.88 7.39 -9.52
CA GLN A 105 -4.67 7.60 -8.08
C GLN A 105 -3.31 7.06 -7.64
N TYR A 106 -2.51 7.91 -7.00
CA TYR A 106 -1.14 7.59 -6.61
C TYR A 106 -0.92 7.80 -5.12
N LEU A 107 -0.38 6.80 -4.44
CA LEU A 107 0.05 6.92 -3.05
C LEU A 107 1.57 7.12 -3.00
N ASN A 108 2.03 8.17 -2.33
CA ASN A 108 3.46 8.35 -2.09
C ASN A 108 3.97 7.28 -1.12
N LEU A 109 5.09 6.65 -1.48
CA LEU A 109 5.75 5.61 -0.70
C LEU A 109 7.18 6.02 -0.33
N GLN A 110 7.62 5.56 0.83
CA GLN A 110 9.02 5.56 1.23
C GLN A 110 9.67 4.20 0.94
N ARG A 111 10.90 4.20 0.43
CA ARG A 111 11.67 2.95 0.30
C ARG A 111 12.10 2.46 1.68
N ALA A 112 11.85 1.19 1.95
CA ALA A 112 12.32 0.55 3.16
C ALA A 112 13.84 0.35 3.12
N HIS A 113 14.49 0.66 4.24
CA HIS A 113 15.95 0.70 4.43
C HIS A 113 16.64 1.78 3.57
N ALA A 114 17.61 2.48 4.17
CA ALA A 114 18.25 3.73 3.72
C ALA A 114 19.05 3.69 2.39
N GLN A 115 18.65 2.89 1.40
CA GLN A 115 19.16 2.97 0.04
C GLN A 115 18.32 3.99 -0.74
N LEU A 116 18.73 5.25 -0.59
CA LEU A 116 18.17 6.48 -1.18
C LEU A 116 16.81 6.88 -0.60
N ASP A 117 16.76 8.09 -0.03
CA ASP A 117 15.53 8.84 0.28
C ASP A 117 14.75 9.22 -1.00
N ALA A 118 14.82 8.42 -2.06
CA ALA A 118 14.10 8.64 -3.29
C ALA A 118 12.66 8.15 -3.07
N PRO A 119 11.68 9.06 -2.93
CA PRO A 119 10.28 8.67 -2.83
C PRO A 119 9.87 7.89 -4.07
N ALA A 120 8.83 7.08 -3.92
CA ALA A 120 8.17 6.39 -5.02
C ALA A 120 6.67 6.69 -4.99
N GLN A 121 5.98 6.36 -6.08
CA GLN A 121 4.53 6.48 -6.17
C GLN A 121 3.93 5.13 -6.54
N PHE A 122 2.99 4.67 -5.73
CA PHE A 122 2.18 3.48 -6.01
C PHE A 122 0.91 3.88 -6.74
N SER A 123 0.71 3.36 -7.96
CA SER A 123 -0.55 3.43 -8.66
C SER A 123 -1.54 2.46 -8.00
N ILE A 124 -2.59 2.98 -7.36
CA ILE A 124 -3.59 2.14 -6.67
C ILE A 124 -4.35 1.28 -7.69
N GLU A 125 -4.63 1.84 -8.87
CA GLU A 125 -5.43 1.18 -9.91
C GLU A 125 -4.65 0.07 -10.62
N GLU A 126 -3.35 0.26 -10.85
CA GLU A 126 -2.51 -0.70 -11.54
C GLU A 126 -1.77 -1.66 -10.59
N GLY A 127 -1.67 -1.29 -9.31
CA GLY A 127 -0.85 -1.97 -8.31
C GLY A 127 0.67 -1.93 -8.61
N THR A 128 1.11 -0.94 -9.37
CA THR A 128 2.50 -0.75 -9.79
C THR A 128 3.18 0.36 -9.01
N VAL A 129 4.50 0.26 -8.82
CA VAL A 129 5.32 1.30 -8.19
C VAL A 129 6.23 1.96 -9.23
N HIS A 130 6.18 3.29 -9.26
CA HIS A 130 6.93 4.14 -10.17
C HIS A 130 7.89 5.06 -9.41
N PRO A 131 8.94 5.58 -10.08
CA PRO A 131 9.70 6.71 -9.55
C PRO A 131 8.77 7.88 -9.22
N TYR A 132 9.05 8.59 -8.13
CA TYR A 132 8.29 9.79 -7.77
C TYR A 132 8.31 10.81 -8.91
N GLN A 133 7.12 11.34 -9.21
CA GLN A 133 6.95 12.48 -10.09
C GLN A 133 6.30 13.61 -9.30
N GLU A 134 6.88 14.80 -9.40
CA GLU A 134 6.30 15.98 -8.79
C GLU A 134 5.05 16.40 -9.55
N ARG A 135 3.93 16.49 -8.84
CA ARG A 135 2.57 16.62 -9.41
C ARG A 135 1.87 17.86 -8.89
N LEU A 136 2.51 19.03 -9.02
CA LEU A 136 2.03 20.31 -8.46
C LEU A 136 0.68 20.80 -9.04
N GLN A 137 0.24 20.23 -10.16
CA GLN A 137 -1.04 20.57 -10.80
C GLN A 137 -2.16 19.59 -10.42
N ASP A 138 -1.84 18.50 -9.72
CA ASP A 138 -2.78 17.48 -9.30
C ASP A 138 -3.36 17.80 -7.90
N VAL A 139 -4.37 17.05 -7.47
CA VAL A 139 -4.98 17.22 -6.15
C VAL A 139 -4.32 16.29 -5.15
N ALA A 140 -3.68 16.85 -4.13
CA ALA A 140 -3.15 16.10 -3.00
C ALA A 140 -4.19 16.03 -1.87
N ILE A 141 -4.49 14.82 -1.38
CA ILE A 141 -5.41 14.58 -0.28
C ILE A 141 -4.66 14.03 0.94
N PHE A 142 -5.04 14.55 2.11
CA PHE A 142 -4.52 14.20 3.43
C PHE A 142 -5.66 13.72 4.31
N GLY A 143 -5.34 12.90 5.30
CA GLY A 143 -6.33 12.42 6.26
C GLY A 143 -5.96 11.08 6.85
N ALA A 144 -6.95 10.48 7.50
CA ALA A 144 -6.88 9.12 7.97
C ALA A 144 -7.30 8.17 6.85
N TRP A 145 -6.44 7.21 6.57
CA TRP A 145 -6.65 6.11 5.65
C TRP A 145 -7.10 4.89 6.40
N ARG A 146 -8.00 4.12 5.80
CA ARG A 146 -8.35 2.78 6.24
C ARG A 146 -8.35 1.87 5.03
N LEU A 147 -7.65 0.76 5.16
CA LEU A 147 -7.61 -0.29 4.16
C LEU A 147 -8.39 -1.48 4.68
N PHE A 148 -9.39 -1.92 3.91
CA PHE A 148 -10.20 -3.08 4.24
C PHE A 148 -9.96 -4.20 3.24
N LEU A 149 -9.97 -5.43 3.74
CA LEU A 149 -10.15 -6.62 2.91
C LEU A 149 -11.64 -7.01 2.94
N GLU A 150 -12.26 -7.08 1.77
CA GLU A 150 -13.65 -7.45 1.60
C GLU A 150 -13.79 -8.81 0.91
N ASP A 151 -14.74 -9.61 1.39
CA ASP A 151 -15.17 -10.82 0.71
C ASP A 151 -15.80 -10.47 -0.65
N ALA A 152 -15.32 -11.09 -1.72
CA ALA A 152 -15.82 -10.84 -3.06
C ALA A 152 -17.31 -11.19 -3.20
N ASP A 153 -17.78 -12.21 -2.47
CA ASP A 153 -19.17 -12.66 -2.54
C ASP A 153 -20.11 -11.82 -1.67
N ARG A 154 -19.57 -11.13 -0.65
CA ARG A 154 -20.32 -10.36 0.35
C ARG A 154 -19.55 -9.11 0.79
N PRO A 155 -19.38 -8.12 -0.12
CA PRO A 155 -18.72 -6.88 0.22
C PRO A 155 -19.47 -6.18 1.36
N ILE A 156 -18.75 -5.47 2.22
CA ILE A 156 -19.24 -4.77 3.42
C ILE A 156 -19.65 -5.67 4.60
N GLU A 157 -20.42 -6.75 4.37
CA GLU A 157 -20.87 -7.64 5.46
C GLU A 157 -19.70 -8.39 6.11
N HIS A 158 -18.73 -8.80 5.29
CA HIS A 158 -17.50 -9.47 5.72
C HIS A 158 -16.30 -8.62 5.32
N ARG A 159 -16.06 -7.54 6.08
CA ARG A 159 -14.88 -6.69 5.91
C ARG A 159 -13.98 -6.74 7.13
N ILE A 160 -12.67 -6.75 6.90
CA ILE A 160 -11.65 -6.72 7.94
C ILE A 160 -10.77 -5.50 7.72
N GLU A 161 -10.61 -4.68 8.75
CA GLU A 161 -9.62 -3.60 8.71
C GLU A 161 -8.22 -4.18 8.78
N ILE A 162 -7.41 -3.86 7.77
CA ILE A 162 -6.05 -4.37 7.59
C ILE A 162 -5.03 -3.37 8.11
N ALA A 163 -5.25 -2.09 7.81
CA ALA A 163 -4.39 -1.00 8.23
C ALA A 163 -5.22 0.28 8.37
N ALA A 164 -4.83 1.10 9.33
CA ALA A 164 -5.24 2.49 9.42
C ALA A 164 -4.01 3.36 9.65
N PHE A 165 -3.87 4.43 8.89
CA PHE A 165 -2.74 5.35 9.04
C PHE A 165 -3.17 6.78 8.80
N CYS A 166 -2.51 7.71 9.48
CA CYS A 166 -2.82 9.13 9.38
C CYS A 166 -1.57 9.88 8.96
N VAL A 167 -1.65 10.56 7.81
CA VAL A 167 -0.56 11.42 7.35
C VAL A 167 -0.61 12.71 8.15
N LYS A 168 0.26 12.83 9.15
CA LYS A 168 0.44 14.04 9.96
C LYS A 168 1.54 14.93 9.37
N VAL A 169 1.41 16.24 9.50
CA VAL A 169 2.39 17.21 9.02
C VAL A 169 3.35 17.60 10.15
N GLY A 170 4.26 16.69 10.49
CA GLY A 170 5.37 16.95 11.42
C GLY A 170 4.97 17.14 12.88
N ASP A 171 5.88 16.76 13.78
CA ASP A 171 5.96 17.31 15.14
C ASP A 171 7.02 18.44 15.15
#